data_AF-A0A970K9S9-F1
#
_entry.id   AF-A0A970K9S9-F1
#
_cell.length_a   1.000
_cell.length_b   1.000
_cell.length_c   1.000
_cell.angle_alpha   90.00
_cell.angle_beta   90.00
_cell.angle_gamma   90.00
#
_symmetry.space_group_name_H-M   'P 1'
#
loop_
_entity.id
_entity.type
_entity.pdbx_description
1 polymer ?
#
loop_
_entity_poly.entity_id
_entity_poly.type
_entity_poly.pdbx_seq_one_letter_code
_entity_poly.pdbx_strand_id
1 'polypeptide(L)'
;GKVLFEDLGLPVIKKTKTGYATGAEILEQLHDVHPIIAEILNYRQLTKLKSTYVDALQELIHPETGRIHTIFKQAQTATGRLSSVEPNLQNIPIRMEEGRRIRKAFVAPREDWMIVSADYSQIDLRSLAHISEDEILIDTFRQGIDIHTRTAAEIFQVPLDQVTADLRYRAKAVNFGIIYGISDFGLARDTGVSRKEAKQYIEKYLSSYPGVRRYMEDIVKFGIEHGYVETILKRRRYLPDLKARNKMVQSFARRMALNTPIQGSSADIIKLAMINIYEELQARQLQARLVLQVHDDLILEVPRQEVEQVVALLKDKMEHACTLKVPLEVSVKVGPNWYDMEPVDV
;
A
#
# COMPACT_ATOMS: atom_id res chain seq x y z
N GLY A 1 -7.81 -19.34 23.07
CA GLY A 1 -8.50 -18.53 24.08
C GLY A 1 -8.35 -19.21 25.42
N LYS A 2 -9.34 -20.02 25.82
CA LYS A 2 -9.31 -20.86 27.01
C LYS A 2 -7.95 -21.56 27.26
N VAL A 3 -7.49 -22.36 26.30
CA VAL A 3 -6.20 -23.07 26.41
C VAL A 3 -5.02 -22.13 26.72
N LEU A 4 -4.93 -20.98 26.05
CA LEU A 4 -3.80 -20.07 26.23
C LEU A 4 -3.84 -19.35 27.58
N PHE A 5 -5.00 -18.85 27.98
CA PHE A 5 -5.09 -17.89 29.09
C PHE A 5 -5.61 -18.49 30.40
N GLU A 6 -6.29 -19.63 30.33
CA GLU A 6 -6.82 -20.34 31.49
C GLU A 6 -5.97 -21.58 31.77
N ASP A 7 -5.88 -22.51 30.81
CA ASP A 7 -5.20 -23.80 31.04
C ASP A 7 -3.67 -23.63 31.15
N LEU A 8 -3.05 -22.80 30.28
CA LEU A 8 -1.63 -22.49 30.31
C LEU A 8 -1.28 -21.24 31.14
N GLY A 9 -2.28 -20.49 31.61
CA GLY A 9 -2.08 -19.31 32.45
C GLY A 9 -1.29 -18.16 31.81
N LEU A 10 -1.26 -18.04 30.47
CA LEU A 10 -0.50 -16.98 29.80
C LEU A 10 -1.10 -15.58 30.07
N PRO A 11 -0.28 -14.51 30.05
CA PRO A 11 -0.75 -13.15 30.27
C PRO A 11 -1.85 -12.72 29.29
N VAL A 12 -2.93 -12.15 29.83
CA VAL A 12 -4.02 -11.61 29.01
C VAL A 12 -3.72 -10.17 28.60
N ILE A 13 -3.28 -9.98 27.36
CA ILE A 13 -2.97 -8.64 26.81
C ILE A 13 -4.25 -7.85 26.51
N LYS A 14 -5.26 -8.49 25.91
CA LYS A 14 -6.48 -7.82 25.45
C LYS A 14 -7.69 -8.75 25.43
N LYS A 15 -8.88 -8.21 25.74
CA LYS A 15 -10.17 -8.88 25.55
C LYS A 15 -10.98 -8.18 24.44
N THR A 16 -11.78 -8.97 23.72
CA THR A 16 -12.81 -8.50 22.79
C THR A 16 -14.18 -8.61 23.45
N LYS A 17 -15.23 -8.12 22.78
CA LYS A 17 -16.62 -8.27 23.25
C LYS A 17 -17.04 -9.73 23.47
N THR A 18 -16.38 -10.67 22.79
CA THR A 18 -16.75 -12.09 22.76
C THR A 18 -15.76 -13.01 23.49
N GLY A 19 -14.67 -12.49 24.07
CA GLY A 19 -13.71 -13.29 24.82
C GLY A 19 -12.28 -12.75 24.77
N TYR A 20 -11.29 -13.63 24.89
CA TYR A 20 -9.87 -13.23 24.80
C TYR A 20 -9.45 -12.93 23.36
N ALA A 21 -8.71 -11.84 23.15
CA ALA A 21 -8.14 -11.54 21.84
C ALA A 21 -6.99 -12.51 21.55
N THR A 22 -6.98 -13.12 20.36
CA THR A 22 -5.88 -13.98 19.90
C THR A 22 -5.40 -13.58 18.50
N GLY A 23 -5.55 -12.31 18.10
CA GLY A 23 -5.01 -11.84 16.81
C GLY A 23 -3.49 -11.98 16.73
N ALA A 24 -2.92 -11.99 15.52
CA ALA A 24 -1.47 -12.15 15.31
C ALA A 24 -0.66 -11.16 16.17
N GLU A 25 -1.01 -9.87 16.15
CA GLU A 25 -0.37 -8.82 16.99
C GLU A 25 -0.37 -9.14 18.49
N ILE A 26 -1.41 -9.82 19.00
CA ILE A 26 -1.50 -10.19 20.42
C ILE A 26 -0.64 -11.42 20.71
N LEU A 27 -0.62 -12.38 19.79
CA LEU A 27 0.20 -13.58 19.91
C LEU A 27 1.69 -13.24 19.78
N GLU A 28 2.09 -12.32 18.89
CA GLU A 28 3.48 -11.86 18.77
C GLU A 28 4.02 -11.27 20.09
N GLN A 29 3.21 -10.56 20.86
CA GLN A 29 3.60 -10.07 22.20
C GLN A 29 3.80 -11.19 23.22
N LEU A 30 3.28 -12.38 22.95
CA LEU A 30 3.40 -13.57 23.80
C LEU A 30 4.43 -14.56 23.26
N HIS A 31 5.13 -14.22 22.17
CA HIS A 31 6.02 -15.13 21.45
C HIS A 31 7.04 -15.80 22.38
N ASP A 32 7.68 -15.02 23.25
CA ASP A 32 8.73 -15.51 24.16
C ASP A 32 8.18 -16.10 25.47
N VAL A 33 6.86 -16.06 25.67
CA VAL A 33 6.22 -16.55 26.90
C VAL A 33 6.01 -18.07 26.84
N HIS A 34 5.70 -18.62 25.66
CA HIS A 34 5.49 -20.07 25.52
C HIS A 34 5.70 -20.54 24.06
N PRO A 35 6.38 -21.67 23.81
CA PRO A 35 6.70 -22.14 22.45
C PRO A 35 5.47 -22.41 21.56
N ILE A 36 4.33 -22.80 22.17
CA ILE A 36 3.05 -22.99 21.45
C ILE A 36 2.60 -21.77 20.65
N ILE A 37 3.04 -20.56 21.03
CA ILE A 37 2.63 -19.32 20.37
C ILE A 37 3.18 -19.26 18.94
N ALA A 38 4.45 -19.61 18.76
CA ALA A 38 5.08 -19.70 17.44
C ALA A 38 4.38 -20.76 16.57
N GLU A 39 4.05 -21.92 17.14
CA GLU A 39 3.34 -22.99 16.44
C GLU A 39 1.93 -22.57 16.00
N ILE A 40 1.18 -21.84 16.85
CA ILE A 40 -0.15 -21.33 16.49
C ILE A 40 -0.07 -20.30 15.37
N LEU A 41 0.91 -19.39 15.41
CA LEU A 41 1.14 -18.40 14.38
C LEU A 41 1.45 -19.08 13.04
N ASN A 42 2.38 -20.03 13.05
CA ASN A 42 2.76 -20.82 11.88
C ASN A 42 1.57 -21.63 11.34
N TYR A 43 0.86 -22.37 12.20
CA TYR A 43 -0.32 -23.13 11.81
C TYR A 43 -1.37 -22.25 11.14
N ARG A 44 -1.68 -21.07 11.70
CA ARG A 44 -2.67 -20.15 11.12
C ARG A 44 -2.23 -19.59 9.78
N GLN A 45 -0.94 -19.26 9.64
CA GLN A 45 -0.37 -18.82 8.38
C GLN A 45 -0.52 -19.92 7.32
N LEU A 46 -0.03 -21.13 7.59
CA LEU A 46 -0.10 -22.26 6.66
C LEU A 46 -1.55 -22.64 6.33
N THR A 47 -2.43 -22.67 7.33
CA THR A 47 -3.86 -22.93 7.14
C THR A 47 -4.48 -21.91 6.19
N LYS A 48 -4.20 -20.61 6.39
CA LYS A 48 -4.70 -19.55 5.49
C LYS A 48 -4.13 -19.68 4.07
N LEU A 49 -2.84 -19.99 3.93
CA LEU A 49 -2.21 -20.25 2.63
C LEU A 49 -2.93 -21.39 1.90
N LYS A 50 -3.11 -22.52 2.58
CA LYS A 50 -3.80 -23.69 2.02
C LYS A 50 -5.25 -23.35 1.67
N SER A 51 -6.06 -22.92 2.64
CA SER A 51 -7.50 -22.80 2.43
C SER A 51 -7.87 -21.66 1.48
N THR A 52 -7.25 -20.49 1.62
CA THR A 52 -7.65 -19.30 0.85
C THR A 52 -6.96 -19.22 -0.51
N TYR A 53 -5.72 -19.69 -0.64
CA TYR A 53 -4.94 -19.45 -1.84
C TYR A 53 -4.59 -20.72 -2.63
N VAL A 54 -4.52 -21.89 -2.00
CA VAL A 54 -4.29 -23.14 -2.72
C VAL A 54 -5.62 -23.77 -3.10
N ASP A 55 -6.42 -24.18 -2.11
CA ASP A 55 -7.66 -24.92 -2.34
C ASP A 55 -8.70 -24.05 -3.08
N ALA A 56 -9.02 -22.87 -2.51
CA ALA A 56 -10.08 -22.03 -3.06
C ALA A 56 -9.76 -21.45 -4.45
N LEU A 57 -8.50 -21.13 -4.76
CA LEU A 57 -8.17 -20.64 -6.11
C LEU A 57 -8.27 -21.74 -7.16
N GLN A 58 -7.95 -22.99 -6.83
CA GLN A 58 -8.10 -24.12 -7.76
C GLN A 58 -9.56 -24.35 -8.14
N GLU A 59 -10.48 -24.26 -7.17
CA GLU A 59 -11.92 -24.39 -7.42
C GLU A 59 -12.49 -23.27 -8.32
N LEU A 60 -11.79 -22.14 -8.42
CA LEU A 60 -12.19 -20.97 -9.21
C LEU A 60 -11.53 -20.92 -10.60
N ILE A 61 -10.73 -21.93 -10.97
CA ILE A 61 -10.17 -22.03 -12.32
C ILE A 61 -11.30 -22.41 -13.28
N HIS A 62 -11.54 -21.55 -14.26
CA HIS A 62 -12.55 -21.82 -15.28
C HIS A 62 -12.09 -23.00 -16.17
N PRO A 63 -12.89 -24.08 -16.29
CA PRO A 63 -12.44 -25.35 -16.87
C PRO A 63 -12.03 -25.24 -18.34
N GLU A 64 -12.71 -24.40 -19.12
CA GLU A 64 -12.41 -24.26 -20.56
C GLU A 64 -11.23 -23.34 -20.85
N THR A 65 -10.97 -22.34 -19.99
CA THR A 65 -9.96 -21.31 -20.26
C THR A 65 -8.67 -21.51 -19.46
N GLY A 66 -8.72 -22.34 -18.40
CA GLY A 66 -7.63 -22.50 -17.45
C GLY A 66 -7.31 -21.22 -16.66
N ARG A 67 -8.22 -20.25 -16.64
CA ARG A 67 -8.00 -18.91 -16.04
C ARG A 67 -8.93 -18.65 -14.85
N ILE A 68 -8.46 -17.79 -13.95
CA ILE A 68 -9.27 -17.21 -12.89
C ILE A 68 -9.76 -15.84 -13.35
N HIS A 69 -11.06 -15.58 -13.22
CA HIS A 69 -11.71 -14.34 -13.65
C HIS A 69 -12.21 -13.58 -12.43
N THR A 70 -11.48 -12.56 -12.00
CA THR A 70 -11.90 -11.70 -10.89
C THR A 70 -12.89 -10.63 -11.33
N ILE A 71 -13.67 -10.09 -10.38
CA ILE A 71 -14.54 -8.94 -10.59
C ILE A 71 -13.93 -7.71 -9.90
N PHE A 72 -13.52 -6.72 -10.69
CA PHE A 72 -13.12 -5.41 -10.16
C PHE A 72 -14.35 -4.54 -9.87
N LYS A 73 -14.64 -4.29 -8.59
CA LYS A 73 -15.70 -3.38 -8.17
C LYS A 73 -15.20 -1.95 -8.21
N GLN A 74 -15.63 -1.19 -9.22
CA GLN A 74 -15.24 0.21 -9.41
C GLN A 74 -16.00 1.18 -8.49
N ALA A 75 -17.23 0.85 -8.12
CA ALA A 75 -18.13 1.71 -7.34
C ALA A 75 -18.33 1.21 -5.89
N GLN A 76 -17.28 0.70 -5.25
CA GLN A 76 -17.36 0.17 -3.88
C GLN A 76 -16.57 1.00 -2.86
N THR A 77 -15.33 1.38 -3.15
CA THR A 77 -14.47 2.04 -2.16
C THR A 77 -14.71 3.55 -2.11
N ALA A 78 -14.71 4.12 -0.91
CA ALA A 78 -14.89 5.58 -0.72
C ALA A 78 -13.69 6.41 -1.19
N THR A 79 -12.50 5.79 -1.33
CA THR A 79 -11.29 6.45 -1.81
C THR A 79 -11.09 6.32 -3.32
N GLY A 80 -11.95 5.56 -4.01
CA GLY A 80 -11.88 5.41 -5.46
C GLY A 80 -10.92 4.32 -5.95
N ARG A 81 -10.24 3.59 -5.06
CA ARG A 81 -9.51 2.36 -5.43
C ARG A 81 -10.47 1.30 -5.99
N LEU A 82 -9.98 0.47 -6.91
CA LEU A 82 -10.68 -0.76 -7.27
C LEU A 82 -10.55 -1.76 -6.13
N SER A 83 -11.59 -2.56 -5.91
CA SER A 83 -11.52 -3.78 -5.10
C SER A 83 -11.74 -4.99 -6.00
N SER A 84 -10.98 -6.06 -5.75
CA SER A 84 -11.11 -7.34 -6.44
C SER A 84 -11.88 -8.33 -5.57
N VAL A 85 -12.86 -9.01 -6.15
CA VAL A 85 -13.66 -10.07 -5.50
C VAL A 85 -13.85 -11.26 -6.43
N GLU A 86 -14.14 -12.42 -5.86
CA GLU A 86 -14.48 -13.65 -6.58
C GLU A 86 -13.45 -14.08 -7.65
N PRO A 87 -12.17 -14.32 -7.29
CA PRO A 87 -11.52 -14.13 -5.99
C PRO A 87 -10.88 -12.74 -5.85
N ASN A 88 -10.44 -12.40 -4.64
CA ASN A 88 -9.61 -11.21 -4.44
C ASN A 88 -8.17 -11.51 -4.89
N LEU A 89 -7.73 -10.91 -5.99
CA LEU A 89 -6.39 -11.04 -6.55
C LEU A 89 -5.46 -9.88 -6.15
N GLN A 90 -5.96 -8.89 -5.41
CA GLN A 90 -5.15 -7.77 -4.92
C GLN A 90 -4.41 -8.11 -3.62
N ASN A 91 -4.76 -9.22 -2.96
CA ASN A 91 -4.18 -9.63 -1.67
C ASN A 91 -3.36 -10.93 -1.76
N ILE A 92 -2.89 -11.29 -2.96
CA ILE A 92 -2.00 -12.43 -3.14
C ILE A 92 -0.70 -12.20 -2.35
N PRO A 93 -0.30 -13.13 -1.45
CA PRO A 93 0.79 -12.87 -0.52
C PRO A 93 2.12 -12.56 -1.21
N ILE A 94 2.93 -11.72 -0.56
CA ILE A 94 4.26 -11.30 -1.06
C ILE A 94 5.33 -11.19 0.04
N ARG A 95 4.93 -10.97 1.30
CA ARG A 95 5.86 -10.62 2.39
C ARG A 95 6.69 -11.79 2.91
N MET A 96 6.07 -12.96 3.01
CA MET A 96 6.70 -14.20 3.50
C MET A 96 6.95 -15.12 2.32
N GLU A 97 8.08 -15.81 2.33
CA GLU A 97 8.54 -16.63 1.20
C GLU A 97 7.53 -17.76 0.88
N GLU A 98 7.01 -18.45 1.89
CA GLU A 98 5.99 -19.50 1.73
C GLU A 98 4.73 -18.98 1.05
N GLY A 99 4.31 -17.76 1.40
CA GLY A 99 3.16 -17.11 0.78
C GLY A 99 3.48 -16.58 -0.62
N ARG A 100 4.67 -16.02 -0.82
CA ARG A 100 5.12 -15.48 -2.10
C ARG A 100 5.11 -16.57 -3.17
N ARG A 101 5.50 -17.81 -2.82
CA ARG A 101 5.48 -18.98 -3.71
C ARG A 101 4.14 -19.25 -4.41
N ILE A 102 3.01 -18.83 -3.83
CA ILE A 102 1.69 -18.89 -4.50
C ILE A 102 1.71 -18.17 -5.85
N ARG A 103 2.48 -17.09 -5.98
CA ARG A 103 2.61 -16.32 -7.23
C ARG A 103 3.23 -17.13 -8.39
N LYS A 104 3.91 -18.25 -8.12
CA LYS A 104 4.41 -19.16 -9.16
C LYS A 104 3.28 -19.79 -9.98
N ALA A 105 2.10 -19.92 -9.40
CA ALA A 105 0.93 -20.48 -10.08
C ALA A 105 0.28 -19.49 -11.07
N PHE A 106 0.66 -18.21 -11.06
CA PHE A 106 0.19 -17.20 -11.98
C PHE A 106 1.22 -17.04 -13.10
N VAL A 107 0.99 -17.76 -14.20
CA VAL A 107 1.93 -17.90 -15.33
C VAL A 107 1.46 -17.10 -16.54
N ALA A 108 2.41 -16.76 -17.41
CA ALA A 108 2.10 -16.24 -18.74
C ALA A 108 1.24 -17.26 -19.53
N PRO A 109 0.38 -16.81 -20.46
CA PRO A 109 -0.61 -17.67 -21.09
C PRO A 109 -0.03 -18.70 -22.07
N ARG A 110 1.22 -18.50 -22.51
CA ARG A 110 1.93 -19.31 -23.50
C ARG A 110 3.44 -19.23 -23.24
N GLU A 111 4.22 -20.16 -23.78
CA GLU A 111 5.69 -20.17 -23.63
C GLU A 111 6.38 -18.96 -24.25
N ASP A 112 5.85 -18.42 -25.34
CA ASP A 112 6.34 -17.23 -26.03
C ASP A 112 5.81 -15.92 -25.44
N TRP A 113 5.22 -15.96 -24.24
CA TRP A 113 4.68 -14.80 -23.52
C TRP A 113 5.39 -14.61 -22.18
N MET A 114 5.31 -13.39 -21.67
CA MET A 114 5.85 -12.95 -20.38
C MET A 114 4.77 -12.23 -19.58
N ILE A 115 4.94 -12.23 -18.27
CA ILE A 115 4.26 -11.30 -17.38
C ILE A 115 5.14 -10.06 -17.23
N VAL A 116 4.52 -8.88 -17.31
CA VAL A 116 5.15 -7.59 -17.05
C VAL A 116 4.42 -6.92 -15.89
N SER A 117 5.14 -6.46 -14.88
CA SER A 117 4.62 -5.72 -13.73
C SER A 117 5.24 -4.34 -13.72
N ALA A 118 4.42 -3.31 -13.57
CA ALA A 118 4.84 -1.92 -13.50
C ALA A 118 4.23 -1.27 -12.26
N ASP A 119 5.08 -0.90 -11.32
CA ASP A 119 4.70 -0.42 -9.98
C ASP A 119 5.20 1.01 -9.77
N TYR A 120 4.32 1.89 -9.28
CA TYR A 120 4.72 3.24 -8.94
C TYR A 120 5.60 3.28 -7.68
N SER A 121 6.75 3.95 -7.78
CA SER A 121 7.60 4.21 -6.63
C SER A 121 6.97 5.27 -5.72
N GLN A 122 6.38 4.83 -4.61
CA GLN A 122 5.93 5.71 -3.50
C GLN A 122 4.87 6.74 -3.92
N ILE A 123 3.91 6.38 -4.77
CA ILE A 123 2.91 7.30 -5.33
C ILE A 123 2.10 8.07 -4.27
N ASP A 124 1.79 7.45 -3.13
CA ASP A 124 1.09 8.13 -2.03
C ASP A 124 1.94 9.27 -1.43
N LEU A 125 3.25 9.09 -1.28
CA LEU A 125 4.15 10.15 -0.78
C LEU A 125 4.40 11.23 -1.83
N ARG A 126 4.46 10.88 -3.12
CA ARG A 126 4.54 11.86 -4.22
C ARG A 126 3.26 12.70 -4.31
N SER A 127 2.10 12.07 -4.11
CA SER A 127 0.82 12.76 -3.99
C SER A 127 0.79 13.68 -2.77
N LEU A 128 1.31 13.24 -1.62
CA LEU A 128 1.47 14.11 -0.45
C LEU A 128 2.36 15.32 -0.76
N ALA A 129 3.51 15.12 -1.43
CA ALA A 129 4.42 16.20 -1.82
C ALA A 129 3.72 17.26 -2.68
N HIS A 130 2.95 16.81 -3.68
CA HIS A 130 2.19 17.69 -4.55
C HIS A 130 1.09 18.46 -3.79
N ILE A 131 0.29 17.77 -2.97
CA ILE A 131 -0.87 18.36 -2.29
C ILE A 131 -0.44 19.30 -1.15
N SER A 132 0.60 18.94 -0.40
CA SER A 132 1.10 19.75 0.72
C SER A 132 1.94 20.94 0.28
N GLU A 133 2.47 20.87 -0.94
CA GLU A 133 3.44 21.82 -1.48
C GLU A 133 4.65 22.00 -0.55
N ASP A 134 5.05 20.94 0.13
CA ASP A 134 6.19 20.96 1.04
C ASP A 134 7.50 20.96 0.25
N GLU A 135 8.29 22.03 0.39
CA GLU A 135 9.48 22.27 -0.40
C GLU A 135 10.54 21.17 -0.23
N ILE A 136 10.77 20.71 1.00
CA ILE A 136 11.76 19.67 1.29
C ILE A 136 11.31 18.34 0.71
N LEU A 137 10.01 18.01 0.84
CA LEU A 137 9.47 16.79 0.27
C LEU A 137 9.54 16.79 -1.26
N ILE A 138 9.22 17.94 -1.89
CA ILE A 138 9.32 18.12 -3.35
C ILE A 138 10.77 17.99 -3.81
N ASP A 139 11.69 18.68 -3.15
CA ASP A 139 13.11 18.65 -3.48
C ASP A 139 13.71 17.25 -3.33
N THR A 140 13.32 16.51 -2.28
CA THR A 140 13.73 15.12 -2.06
C THR A 140 13.40 14.22 -3.24
N PHE A 141 12.18 14.31 -3.77
CA PHE A 141 11.78 13.52 -4.94
C PHE A 141 12.46 14.00 -6.23
N ARG A 142 12.67 15.31 -6.42
CA ARG A 142 13.36 15.84 -7.61
C ARG A 142 14.83 15.44 -7.68
N GLN A 143 15.47 15.26 -6.53
CA GLN A 143 16.86 14.81 -6.43
C GLN A 143 17.01 13.29 -6.49
N GLY A 144 15.91 12.52 -6.58
CA GLY A 144 15.95 11.05 -6.58
C GLY A 144 16.44 10.46 -5.25
N ILE A 145 16.29 11.20 -4.15
CA ILE A 145 16.72 10.73 -2.81
C ILE A 145 15.64 9.83 -2.22
N ASP A 146 16.04 8.68 -1.67
CA ASP A 146 15.11 7.81 -0.95
C ASP A 146 14.45 8.58 0.21
N ILE A 147 13.14 8.77 0.12
CA ILE A 147 12.38 9.57 1.09
C ILE A 147 12.49 9.03 2.51
N HIS A 148 12.58 7.71 2.69
CA HIS A 148 12.69 7.13 4.03
C HIS A 148 14.06 7.44 4.65
N THR A 149 15.13 7.40 3.85
CA THR A 149 16.47 7.84 4.25
C THR A 149 16.48 9.33 4.57
N ARG A 150 15.87 10.18 3.73
CA ARG A 150 15.75 11.61 4.00
C ARG A 150 15.01 11.86 5.33
N THR A 151 13.84 11.27 5.50
CA THR A 151 13.05 11.42 6.72
C THR A 151 13.82 10.92 7.95
N ALA A 152 14.60 9.85 7.83
CA ALA A 152 15.44 9.37 8.92
C ALA A 152 16.52 10.40 9.29
N ALA A 153 17.23 10.96 8.31
CA ALA A 153 18.22 12.01 8.55
C ALA A 153 17.61 13.21 9.31
N GLU A 154 16.43 13.65 8.90
CA GLU A 154 15.69 14.75 9.54
C GLU A 154 15.24 14.42 10.98
N ILE A 155 14.58 13.29 11.21
CA ILE A 155 14.03 12.92 12.52
C ILE A 155 15.16 12.59 13.52
N PHE A 156 16.19 11.90 13.08
CA PHE A 156 17.28 11.43 13.93
C PHE A 156 18.46 12.39 13.99
N GLN A 157 18.45 13.47 13.18
CA GLN A 157 19.51 14.47 13.10
C GLN A 157 20.87 13.85 12.81
N VAL A 158 20.90 12.95 11.82
CA VAL A 158 22.12 12.31 11.32
C VAL A 158 22.33 12.66 9.85
N PRO A 159 23.58 12.75 9.35
CA PRO A 159 23.86 12.87 7.93
C PRO A 159 23.21 11.74 7.11
N LEU A 160 22.84 12.01 5.84
CA LEU A 160 22.16 11.04 4.97
C LEU A 160 22.95 9.74 4.80
N ASP A 161 24.28 9.83 4.71
CA ASP A 161 25.22 8.71 4.58
C ASP A 161 25.40 7.92 5.88
N GLN A 162 24.92 8.44 7.02
CA GLN A 162 24.96 7.77 8.33
C GLN A 162 23.60 7.15 8.71
N VAL A 163 22.61 7.20 7.82
CA VAL A 163 21.32 6.56 8.05
C VAL A 163 21.47 5.04 7.96
N THR A 164 21.28 4.37 9.10
CA THR A 164 21.27 2.91 9.15
C THR A 164 19.95 2.32 8.64
N ALA A 165 19.96 1.02 8.33
CA ALA A 165 18.75 0.29 7.91
C ALA A 165 17.62 0.35 8.97
N ASP A 166 17.97 0.32 10.26
CA ASP A 166 16.99 0.45 11.36
C ASP A 166 16.37 1.86 11.40
N LEU A 167 17.18 2.91 11.27
CA LEU A 167 16.67 4.29 11.22
C LEU A 167 15.75 4.49 10.01
N ARG A 168 16.14 3.96 8.85
CA ARG A 168 15.31 3.98 7.64
C ARG A 168 14.00 3.22 7.84
N TYR A 169 14.02 2.06 8.49
CA TYR A 169 12.83 1.28 8.80
C TYR A 169 11.84 2.06 9.69
N ARG A 170 12.35 2.68 10.76
CA ARG A 170 11.53 3.53 11.66
C ARG A 170 10.95 4.73 10.91
N ALA A 171 11.75 5.41 10.11
CA ALA A 171 11.29 6.55 9.31
C ALA A 171 10.25 6.16 8.24
N LYS A 172 10.35 4.95 7.68
CA LYS A 172 9.33 4.39 6.79
C LYS A 172 7.99 4.25 7.53
N ALA A 173 7.99 3.71 8.75
CA ALA A 173 6.77 3.61 9.56
C ALA A 173 6.17 4.98 9.88
N VAL A 174 7.00 5.99 10.17
CA VAL A 174 6.55 7.38 10.36
C VAL A 174 5.90 7.93 9.08
N ASN A 175 6.57 7.81 7.93
CA ASN A 175 6.05 8.27 6.64
C ASN A 175 4.66 7.70 6.33
N PHE A 176 4.49 6.37 6.42
CA PHE A 176 3.18 5.74 6.22
C PHE A 176 2.18 6.19 7.28
N GLY A 177 2.61 6.27 8.53
CA GLY A 177 1.79 6.72 9.64
C GLY A 177 1.18 8.11 9.40
N ILE A 178 1.99 9.07 8.94
CA ILE A 178 1.54 10.45 8.66
C ILE A 178 0.47 10.49 7.56
N ILE A 179 0.64 9.74 6.46
CA ILE A 179 -0.34 9.64 5.36
C ILE A 179 -1.72 9.14 5.86
N TYR A 180 -1.73 8.28 6.88
CA TYR A 180 -2.96 7.73 7.46
C TYR A 180 -3.46 8.50 8.70
N GLY A 181 -2.80 9.60 9.06
CA GLY A 181 -3.11 10.36 10.27
C GLY A 181 -2.96 9.54 11.55
N ILE A 182 -1.93 8.70 11.62
CA ILE A 182 -1.67 7.83 12.78
C ILE A 182 -1.52 8.65 14.06
N SER A 183 -1.95 8.08 15.18
CA SER A 183 -1.68 8.66 16.50
C SER A 183 -0.30 8.25 17.00
N ASP A 184 0.22 8.97 17.99
CA ASP A 184 1.40 8.58 18.77
C ASP A 184 1.28 7.14 19.32
N PHE A 185 0.09 6.75 19.77
CA PHE A 185 -0.20 5.39 20.21
C PHE A 185 -0.07 4.37 19.09
N GLY A 186 -0.63 4.66 17.91
CA GLY A 186 -0.54 3.77 16.75
C GLY A 186 0.90 3.63 16.25
N LEU A 187 1.64 4.74 16.19
CA LEU A 187 3.04 4.73 15.76
C LEU A 187 3.94 3.97 16.76
N ALA A 188 3.74 4.17 18.06
CA ALA A 188 4.47 3.44 19.09
C ALA A 188 4.27 1.93 18.96
N ARG A 189 3.03 1.49 18.73
CA ARG A 189 2.72 0.09 18.48
C ARG A 189 3.42 -0.45 17.22
N ASP A 190 3.39 0.31 16.12
CA ASP A 190 3.90 -0.14 14.83
C ASP A 190 5.45 -0.12 14.75
N THR A 191 6.11 0.65 15.63
CA THR A 191 7.59 0.78 15.66
C THR A 191 8.24 0.13 16.89
N GLY A 192 7.46 -0.30 17.88
CA GLY A 192 7.95 -0.87 19.14
C GLY A 192 8.57 0.14 20.11
N VAL A 193 8.58 1.44 19.78
CA VAL A 193 9.15 2.50 20.64
C VAL A 193 8.14 2.96 21.71
N SER A 194 8.61 3.68 22.72
CA SER A 194 7.70 4.25 23.71
C SER A 194 6.76 5.29 23.09
N ARG A 195 5.57 5.47 23.67
CA ARG A 195 4.63 6.52 23.23
C ARG A 195 5.25 7.91 23.22
N LYS A 196 6.16 8.18 24.17
CA LYS A 196 6.88 9.46 24.26
C LYS A 196 7.79 9.66 23.04
N GLU A 197 8.54 8.63 22.65
CA GLU A 197 9.39 8.66 21.45
C GLU A 197 8.56 8.79 20.17
N ALA A 198 7.47 8.02 20.05
CA ALA A 198 6.59 8.11 18.89
C ALA A 198 6.02 9.53 18.70
N LYS A 199 5.60 10.18 19.80
CA LYS A 199 5.17 11.59 19.76
C LYS A 199 6.30 12.51 19.30
N GLN A 200 7.52 12.30 19.80
CA GLN A 200 8.69 13.10 19.39
C GLN A 200 9.00 12.92 17.90
N TYR A 201 8.90 11.70 17.36
CA TYR A 201 9.10 11.45 15.93
C TYR A 201 8.08 12.18 15.06
N ILE A 202 6.80 12.16 15.44
CA ILE A 202 5.74 12.90 14.73
C ILE A 202 6.03 14.40 14.76
N GLU A 203 6.36 14.96 15.93
CA GLU A 203 6.62 16.40 16.03
C GLU A 203 7.86 16.82 15.23
N LYS A 204 8.96 16.05 15.31
CA LYS A 204 10.16 16.32 14.51
C LYS A 204 9.86 16.26 13.01
N TYR A 205 9.13 15.24 12.56
CA TYR A 205 8.68 15.14 11.17
C TYR A 205 7.90 16.41 10.77
N LEU A 206 6.86 16.77 11.52
CA LEU A 206 6.01 17.92 11.19
C LEU A 206 6.72 19.28 11.35
N SER A 207 7.85 19.32 12.04
CA SER A 207 8.73 20.48 12.10
C SER A 207 9.66 20.55 10.89
N SER A 208 10.18 19.41 10.41
CA SER A 208 10.98 19.33 9.19
C SER A 208 10.15 19.50 7.91
N TYR A 209 8.86 19.15 7.95
CA TYR A 209 7.95 19.26 6.81
C TYR A 209 6.77 20.21 7.11
N PRO A 210 7.01 21.53 7.15
CA PRO A 210 5.98 22.52 7.52
C PRO A 210 4.81 22.58 6.53
N GLY A 211 5.03 22.30 5.25
CA GLY A 211 3.96 22.21 4.25
C GLY A 211 3.00 21.06 4.54
N VAL A 212 3.54 19.91 4.99
CA VAL A 212 2.72 18.77 5.43
C VAL A 212 1.90 19.13 6.67
N ARG A 213 2.50 19.80 7.67
CA ARG A 213 1.78 20.27 8.85
C ARG A 213 0.62 21.18 8.49
N ARG A 214 0.87 22.18 7.63
CA ARG A 214 -0.15 23.11 7.13
C ARG A 214 -1.28 22.36 6.41
N TYR A 215 -0.94 21.45 5.51
CA TYR A 215 -1.92 20.60 4.82
C TYR A 215 -2.82 19.84 5.80
N MET A 216 -2.25 19.20 6.82
CA MET A 216 -3.02 18.41 7.78
C MET A 216 -4.05 19.24 8.56
N GLU A 217 -3.75 20.51 8.81
CA GLU A 217 -4.68 21.44 9.45
C GLU A 217 -5.75 21.92 8.47
N ASP A 218 -5.32 22.35 7.28
CA ASP A 218 -6.18 23.04 6.33
C ASP A 218 -7.18 22.11 5.66
N ILE A 219 -6.81 20.86 5.35
CA ILE A 219 -7.76 19.91 4.76
C ILE A 219 -8.88 19.53 5.73
N VAL A 220 -8.60 19.54 7.04
CA VAL A 220 -9.63 19.30 8.06
C VAL A 220 -10.55 20.51 8.19
N LYS A 221 -10.01 21.74 8.19
CA LYS A 221 -10.81 22.97 8.16
C LYS A 221 -11.72 23.00 6.93
N PHE A 222 -11.15 22.72 5.76
CA PHE A 222 -11.88 22.62 4.49
C PHE A 222 -13.01 21.60 4.59
N GLY A 223 -12.74 20.39 5.10
CA GLY A 223 -13.75 19.34 5.27
C GLY A 223 -14.87 19.71 6.26
N ILE A 224 -14.58 20.48 7.30
CA ILE A 224 -15.60 21.01 8.23
C ILE A 224 -16.47 22.05 7.53
N GLU A 225 -15.86 22.97 6.78
CA GLU A 225 -16.57 24.04 6.08
C GLU A 225 -17.47 23.50 4.96
N HIS A 226 -16.90 22.69 4.07
CA HIS A 226 -17.54 22.22 2.84
C HIS A 226 -18.29 20.89 2.99
N GLY A 227 -18.02 20.13 4.05
CA GLY A 227 -18.64 18.82 4.32
C GLY A 227 -18.03 17.64 3.54
N TYR A 228 -17.01 17.87 2.72
CA TYR A 228 -16.28 16.85 1.97
C TYR A 228 -14.81 17.22 1.79
N VAL A 229 -14.01 16.25 1.37
CA VAL A 229 -12.65 16.45 0.84
C VAL A 229 -12.57 15.93 -0.59
N GLU A 230 -11.61 16.41 -1.38
CA GLU A 230 -11.45 16.02 -2.78
C GLU A 230 -10.01 15.62 -3.15
N THR A 231 -9.88 14.81 -4.20
CA THR A 231 -8.61 14.42 -4.83
C THR A 231 -8.14 15.48 -5.85
N ILE A 232 -6.92 15.31 -6.38
CA ILE A 232 -6.37 16.15 -7.46
C ILE A 232 -7.34 16.21 -8.66
N LEU A 233 -7.97 15.08 -9.02
CA LEU A 233 -8.95 15.00 -10.11
C LEU A 233 -10.41 15.15 -9.65
N LYS A 234 -10.63 15.82 -8.51
CA LYS A 234 -11.96 16.25 -8.02
C LYS A 234 -12.91 15.13 -7.63
N ARG A 235 -12.43 13.90 -7.37
CA ARG A 235 -13.23 12.87 -6.69
C ARG A 235 -13.51 13.32 -5.26
N ARG A 236 -14.76 13.25 -4.82
CA ARG A 236 -15.19 13.70 -3.49
C ARG A 236 -15.46 12.55 -2.53
N ARG A 237 -15.20 12.80 -1.24
CA ARG A 237 -15.68 12.00 -0.13
C ARG A 237 -16.31 12.90 0.91
N TYR A 238 -17.61 12.71 1.16
CA TYR A 238 -18.34 13.43 2.21
C TYR A 238 -17.97 12.89 3.59
N LEU A 239 -17.76 13.80 4.54
CA LEU A 239 -17.29 13.49 5.90
C LEU A 239 -18.09 14.30 6.94
N PRO A 240 -19.40 14.04 7.09
CA PRO A 240 -20.24 14.78 8.06
C PRO A 240 -19.75 14.64 9.50
N ASP A 241 -19.10 13.51 9.81
CA ASP A 241 -18.56 13.18 11.12
C ASP A 241 -17.39 14.07 11.58
N LEU A 242 -16.85 14.93 10.70
CA LEU A 242 -15.88 15.96 11.12
C LEU A 242 -16.46 16.92 12.17
N LYS A 243 -17.78 17.11 12.18
CA LYS A 243 -18.53 17.93 13.15
C LYS A 243 -19.07 17.11 14.33
N ALA A 244 -18.77 15.81 14.43
CA ALA A 244 -19.30 14.96 15.48
C ALA A 244 -18.83 15.43 16.88
N ARG A 245 -19.75 15.41 17.85
CA ARG A 245 -19.41 15.68 19.27
C ARG A 245 -18.57 14.57 19.88
N ASN A 246 -18.77 13.33 19.45
CA ASN A 246 -18.00 12.20 19.90
C ASN A 246 -16.57 12.28 19.36
N LYS A 247 -15.57 12.40 20.25
CA LYS A 247 -14.17 12.58 19.89
C LYS A 247 -13.57 11.40 19.11
N MET A 248 -14.02 10.17 19.36
CA MET A 248 -13.54 8.99 18.63
C MET A 248 -14.02 9.01 17.18
N VAL A 249 -15.31 9.32 16.98
CA VAL A 249 -15.93 9.45 15.65
C VAL A 249 -15.28 10.61 14.88
N GLN A 250 -15.14 11.77 15.53
CA GLN A 250 -14.48 12.94 14.94
C GLN A 250 -13.01 12.64 14.58
N SER A 251 -12.25 11.96 15.45
CA SER A 251 -10.86 11.58 15.19
C SER A 251 -10.74 10.63 13.99
N PHE A 252 -11.66 9.67 13.85
CA PHE A 252 -11.70 8.81 12.66
C PHE A 252 -11.98 9.62 11.39
N ALA A 253 -12.97 10.51 11.41
CA ALA A 253 -13.28 11.37 10.28
C ALA A 253 -12.10 12.29 9.89
N ARG A 254 -11.36 12.83 10.87
CA ARG A 254 -10.14 13.60 10.63
C ARG A 254 -9.09 12.77 9.89
N ARG A 255 -8.84 11.53 10.31
CA ARG A 255 -7.91 10.63 9.60
C ARG A 255 -8.36 10.34 8.17
N MET A 256 -9.66 10.19 7.95
CA MET A 256 -10.20 10.02 6.59
C MET A 256 -10.01 11.29 5.74
N ALA A 257 -10.18 12.48 6.31
CA ALA A 257 -9.96 13.75 5.63
C ALA A 257 -8.50 13.92 5.19
N LEU A 258 -7.55 13.50 6.02
CA LEU A 258 -6.11 13.50 5.70
C LEU A 258 -5.78 12.47 4.62
N ASN A 259 -6.29 11.25 4.75
CA ASN A 259 -5.86 10.15 3.90
C ASN A 259 -6.52 10.15 2.52
N THR A 260 -7.80 10.52 2.43
CA THR A 260 -8.56 10.38 1.18
C THR A 260 -8.00 11.19 0.00
N PRO A 261 -7.61 12.48 0.16
CA PRO A 261 -7.01 13.22 -0.94
C PRO A 261 -5.73 12.57 -1.45
N ILE A 262 -4.91 11.99 -0.58
CA ILE A 262 -3.67 11.32 -0.95
C ILE A 262 -3.97 10.00 -1.67
N GLN A 263 -4.60 9.05 -0.96
CA GLN A 263 -4.87 7.71 -1.49
C GLN A 263 -5.78 7.74 -2.73
N GLY A 264 -6.76 8.63 -2.72
CA GLY A 264 -7.69 8.79 -3.83
C GLY A 264 -7.04 9.42 -5.05
N SER A 265 -6.10 10.34 -4.87
CA SER A 265 -5.32 10.88 -5.99
C SER A 265 -4.44 9.81 -6.63
N SER A 266 -3.77 8.97 -5.83
CA SER A 266 -3.03 7.81 -6.36
C SER A 266 -3.94 6.86 -7.15
N ALA A 267 -5.16 6.62 -6.65
CA ALA A 267 -6.15 5.79 -7.34
C ALA A 267 -6.65 6.44 -8.65
N ASP A 268 -6.73 7.75 -8.70
CA ASP A 268 -7.11 8.51 -9.89
C ASP A 268 -5.99 8.48 -10.94
N ILE A 269 -4.73 8.68 -10.53
CA ILE A 269 -3.55 8.65 -11.40
C ILE A 269 -3.41 7.28 -12.08
N ILE A 270 -3.46 6.18 -11.32
CA ILE A 270 -3.32 4.84 -11.92
C ILE A 270 -4.47 4.52 -12.88
N LYS A 271 -5.68 5.03 -12.62
CA LYS A 271 -6.82 4.86 -13.55
C LYS A 271 -6.62 5.62 -14.85
N LEU A 272 -6.08 6.83 -14.80
CA LEU A 272 -5.68 7.56 -16.01
C LEU A 272 -4.59 6.79 -16.76
N ALA A 273 -3.58 6.28 -16.05
CA ALA A 273 -2.52 5.48 -16.66
C ALA A 273 -3.10 4.25 -17.38
N MET A 274 -4.02 3.52 -16.76
CA MET A 274 -4.70 2.37 -17.38
C MET A 274 -5.41 2.73 -18.69
N ILE A 275 -6.08 3.88 -18.75
CA ILE A 275 -6.75 4.37 -19.96
C ILE A 275 -5.70 4.68 -21.04
N ASN A 276 -4.68 5.47 -20.71
CA ASN A 276 -3.63 5.86 -21.64
C ASN A 276 -2.84 4.66 -22.19
N ILE A 277 -2.56 3.66 -21.34
CA ILE A 277 -1.92 2.40 -21.74
C ILE A 277 -2.82 1.64 -22.70
N TYR A 278 -4.10 1.47 -22.36
CA TYR A 278 -5.04 0.75 -23.21
C TYR A 278 -5.16 1.37 -24.61
N GLU A 279 -5.33 2.69 -24.68
CA GLU A 279 -5.40 3.42 -25.95
C GLU A 279 -4.11 3.25 -26.79
N GLU A 280 -2.95 3.33 -26.16
CA GLU A 280 -1.66 3.19 -26.86
C GLU A 280 -1.42 1.74 -27.34
N LEU A 281 -1.80 0.73 -26.55
CA LEU A 281 -1.75 -0.68 -26.96
C LEU A 281 -2.62 -0.92 -28.20
N GLN A 282 -3.83 -0.35 -28.23
CA GLN A 282 -4.72 -0.44 -29.39
C GLN A 282 -4.17 0.31 -30.62
N ALA A 283 -3.66 1.53 -30.43
CA ALA A 283 -3.12 2.34 -31.52
C ALA A 283 -1.92 1.67 -32.21
N ARG A 284 -1.06 1.00 -31.44
CA ARG A 284 0.10 0.25 -31.93
C ARG A 284 -0.23 -1.19 -32.36
N GLN A 285 -1.49 -1.62 -32.22
CA GLN A 285 -1.95 -2.98 -32.51
C GLN A 285 -1.15 -4.07 -31.78
N LEU A 286 -0.72 -3.77 -30.55
CA LEU A 286 0.02 -4.70 -29.71
C LEU A 286 -0.91 -5.78 -29.15
N GLN A 287 -0.40 -6.99 -29.01
CA GLN A 287 -1.18 -8.10 -28.46
C GLN A 287 -1.17 -8.11 -26.92
N ALA A 288 -0.28 -7.35 -26.28
CA ALA A 288 -0.21 -7.17 -24.84
C ALA A 288 -1.57 -6.81 -24.22
N ARG A 289 -1.84 -7.33 -23.01
CA ARG A 289 -3.12 -7.13 -22.31
C ARG A 289 -2.90 -6.80 -20.85
N LEU A 290 -3.60 -5.78 -20.36
CA LEU A 290 -3.72 -5.51 -18.94
C LEU A 290 -4.61 -6.56 -18.27
N VAL A 291 -4.08 -7.24 -17.25
CA VAL A 291 -4.75 -8.37 -16.58
C VAL A 291 -5.17 -8.00 -15.16
N LEU A 292 -4.29 -7.37 -14.38
CA LEU A 292 -4.59 -6.97 -13.00
C LEU A 292 -4.13 -5.54 -12.71
N GLN A 293 -4.88 -4.90 -11.82
CA GLN A 293 -4.44 -3.71 -11.10
C GLN A 293 -4.42 -4.06 -9.61
N VAL A 294 -3.24 -3.96 -9.00
CA VAL A 294 -3.00 -4.29 -7.59
C VAL A 294 -2.43 -3.07 -6.89
N HIS A 295 -3.32 -2.26 -6.31
CA HIS A 295 -2.96 -1.02 -5.63
C HIS A 295 -2.30 0.02 -6.54
N ASP A 296 -0.99 0.04 -6.62
CA ASP A 296 -0.14 0.93 -7.43
C ASP A 296 0.62 0.19 -8.55
N ASP A 297 0.39 -1.12 -8.67
CA ASP A 297 0.99 -2.03 -9.64
C ASP A 297 0.00 -2.43 -10.76
N LEU A 298 0.48 -2.44 -11.99
CA LEU A 298 -0.22 -2.95 -13.18
C LEU A 298 0.46 -4.21 -13.69
N ILE A 299 -0.31 -5.28 -13.85
CA ILE A 299 0.17 -6.57 -14.36
C ILE A 299 -0.39 -6.82 -15.76
N LEU A 300 0.52 -7.06 -16.71
CA LEU A 300 0.21 -7.34 -18.11
C LEU A 300 0.73 -8.72 -18.51
N GLU A 301 0.02 -9.33 -19.45
CA GLU A 301 0.51 -10.46 -20.26
C GLU A 301 0.98 -9.91 -21.61
N VAL A 302 2.20 -10.24 -22.01
CA VAL A 302 2.89 -9.62 -23.16
C VAL A 302 3.61 -10.68 -23.99
N PRO A 303 3.43 -10.76 -25.33
CA PRO A 303 4.27 -11.61 -26.16
C PRO A 303 5.74 -11.20 -26.00
N ARG A 304 6.65 -12.18 -25.95
CA ARG A 304 8.08 -11.96 -25.71
C ARG A 304 8.70 -10.94 -26.68
N GLN A 305 8.24 -10.92 -27.93
CA GLN A 305 8.71 -10.00 -28.96
C GLN A 305 8.27 -8.54 -28.75
N GLU A 306 7.20 -8.30 -27.98
CA GLU A 306 6.67 -6.97 -27.68
C GLU A 306 7.17 -6.40 -26.34
N VAL A 307 7.90 -7.19 -25.54
CA VAL A 307 8.27 -6.83 -24.16
C VAL A 307 8.99 -5.48 -24.08
N GLU A 308 10.03 -5.27 -24.87
CA GLU A 308 10.81 -4.02 -24.84
C GLU A 308 9.92 -2.79 -25.13
N GLN A 309 9.09 -2.88 -26.17
CA GLN A 309 8.20 -1.81 -26.58
C GLN A 309 7.11 -1.55 -25.53
N VAL A 310 6.55 -2.60 -24.92
CA VAL A 310 5.51 -2.48 -23.89
C VAL A 310 6.10 -1.94 -22.59
N VAL A 311 7.31 -2.36 -22.22
CA VAL A 311 8.01 -1.84 -21.05
C VAL A 311 8.26 -0.33 -21.17
N ALA A 312 8.77 0.14 -22.32
CA ALA A 312 8.96 1.56 -22.58
C ALA A 312 7.62 2.34 -22.57
N LEU A 313 6.58 1.76 -23.16
CA LEU A 313 5.22 2.32 -23.15
C LEU A 313 4.67 2.45 -21.73
N LEU A 314 4.79 1.41 -20.90
CA LEU A 314 4.29 1.43 -19.52
C LEU A 314 4.97 2.53 -18.71
N LYS A 315 6.31 2.62 -18.81
CA LYS A 315 7.08 3.66 -18.12
C LYS A 315 6.61 5.06 -18.53
N ASP A 316 6.54 5.35 -19.82
CA ASP A 316 6.06 6.62 -20.34
C ASP A 316 4.63 6.95 -19.88
N LYS A 317 3.67 6.06 -20.14
CA LYS A 317 2.25 6.35 -19.89
C LYS A 317 1.91 6.45 -18.41
N MET A 318 2.63 5.74 -17.56
CA MET A 318 2.43 5.81 -16.11
C MET A 318 3.13 7.04 -15.52
N GLU A 319 4.39 7.33 -15.88
CA GLU A 319 5.12 8.49 -15.34
C GLU A 319 4.50 9.83 -15.79
N HIS A 320 3.89 9.86 -16.98
CA HIS A 320 3.22 11.04 -17.53
C HIS A 320 1.69 11.01 -17.38
N ALA A 321 1.13 10.08 -16.61
CA ALA A 321 -0.32 9.97 -16.42
C ALA A 321 -0.95 11.23 -15.79
N CYS A 322 -0.19 11.95 -14.96
CA CYS A 322 -0.62 13.18 -14.32
C CYS A 322 0.57 14.08 -14.01
N THR A 323 0.46 15.37 -14.33
CA THR A 323 1.51 16.35 -14.02
C THR A 323 1.45 16.77 -12.55
N LEU A 324 2.40 16.29 -11.75
CA LEU A 324 2.57 16.68 -10.35
C LEU A 324 3.73 17.69 -10.18
N LYS A 325 3.93 18.18 -8.95
CA LYS A 325 5.08 19.07 -8.62
C LYS A 325 6.39 18.30 -8.50
N VAL A 326 6.30 16.98 -8.43
CA VAL A 326 7.38 15.99 -8.36
C VAL A 326 7.21 15.01 -9.51
N PRO A 327 8.30 14.41 -10.04
CA PRO A 327 8.18 13.36 -11.04
C PRO A 327 7.43 12.15 -10.46
N LEU A 328 6.68 11.44 -11.28
CA LEU A 328 6.27 10.07 -10.98
C LEU A 328 7.37 9.14 -11.50
N GLU A 329 7.62 8.04 -10.80
CA GLU A 329 8.62 7.05 -11.17
C GLU A 329 8.00 5.67 -11.13
N VAL A 330 8.36 4.84 -12.10
CA VAL A 330 7.83 3.48 -12.25
C VAL A 330 8.97 2.48 -12.34
N SER A 331 8.87 1.43 -11.55
CA SER A 331 9.76 0.26 -11.65
C SER A 331 9.06 -0.83 -12.43
N VAL A 332 9.73 -1.37 -13.43
CA VAL A 332 9.18 -2.44 -14.28
C VAL A 332 9.94 -3.74 -14.03
N LYS A 333 9.20 -4.84 -13.98
CA LYS A 333 9.74 -6.20 -13.88
C LYS A 333 9.12 -7.11 -14.92
N VAL A 334 9.88 -8.10 -15.38
CA VAL A 334 9.46 -9.06 -16.39
C VAL A 334 9.78 -10.48 -15.93
N GLY A 335 8.89 -11.43 -16.16
CA GLY A 335 9.11 -12.83 -15.78
C GLY A 335 8.14 -13.80 -16.44
N PRO A 336 8.44 -15.10 -16.42
CA PRO A 336 7.53 -16.13 -16.96
C PRO A 336 6.29 -16.35 -16.06
N ASN A 337 6.37 -15.95 -14.80
CA ASN A 337 5.30 -16.02 -13.81
C ASN A 337 5.44 -14.88 -12.81
N TRP A 338 4.40 -14.62 -12.01
CA TRP A 338 4.34 -13.44 -11.13
C TRP A 338 5.31 -13.51 -9.93
N TYR A 339 5.97 -14.65 -9.70
CA TYR A 339 6.99 -14.83 -8.67
C TYR A 339 8.41 -14.56 -9.19
N ASP A 340 8.77 -15.16 -10.33
CA ASP A 340 10.10 -15.12 -10.96
C ASP A 340 10.28 -13.90 -11.87
N MET A 341 9.98 -12.71 -11.32
CA MET A 341 10.03 -11.43 -12.03
C MET A 341 11.38 -10.74 -11.80
N GLU A 342 12.08 -10.36 -12.87
CA GLU A 342 13.37 -9.65 -12.83
C GLU A 342 13.17 -8.17 -13.17
N PRO A 343 13.84 -7.23 -12.46
CA PRO A 343 13.83 -5.81 -12.82
C PRO A 343 14.37 -5.59 -14.23
N VAL A 344 13.77 -4.64 -14.94
CA VAL A 344 14.26 -4.18 -16.25
C VAL A 344 14.63 -2.72 -16.13
N ASP A 345 15.89 -2.41 -16.47
CA ASP A 345 16.35 -1.04 -16.60
C ASP A 345 15.93 -0.51 -17.97
N VAL A 346 15.32 0.68 -17.98
CA VAL A 346 14.73 1.34 -19.15
C VAL A 346 15.12 2.80 -19.15
#